data_AF-A0A6L6QI82-F1
#
_entry.id   AF-A0A6L6QI82-F1
#
_cell.length_a   1.000
_cell.length_b   1.000
_cell.length_c   1.000
_cell.angle_alpha   90.00
_cell.angle_beta   90.00
_cell.angle_gamma   90.00
#
_symmetry.space_group_name_H-M   'P 1'
#
loop_
_entity.id
_entity.type
_entity.pdbx_description
1 polymer ?
#
loop_
_entity_poly.entity_id
_entity_poly.type
_entity_poly.pdbx_seq_one_letter_code
_entity_poly.pdbx_strand_id
1 'polypeptide(L)'
;MDNVAVIVLVVGGIAYAAYAIPVIFQFLAYCERVAAASGRTKENASLINQDDGGLNTFQCEQFCMLRSGEFMNFGDSALINLGAIVARKLKVSFWGAVLLILSAAAADICAK
;
A
#
# COMPACT_ATOMS: atom_id res chain seq x y z
N MET A 1 26.92 12.80 -2.46
CA MET A 1 26.27 11.55 -2.01
C MET A 1 27.35 10.50 -1.86
N ASP A 2 27.77 10.24 -0.62
CA ASP A 2 28.76 9.22 -0.34
C ASP A 2 28.23 7.81 -0.64
N ASN A 3 29.15 6.89 -0.97
CA ASN A 3 28.84 5.49 -1.29
C ASN A 3 27.96 4.82 -0.21
N VAL A 4 28.08 5.23 1.05
CA VAL A 4 27.29 4.69 2.18
C VAL A 4 25.80 5.04 2.05
N ALA A 5 25.46 6.30 1.72
CA ALA A 5 24.06 6.72 1.54
C ALA A 5 23.40 6.01 0.34
N VAL A 6 24.17 5.81 -0.74
CA VAL A 6 23.73 5.04 -1.92
C VAL A 6 23.47 3.58 -1.54
N ILE A 7 24.38 2.95 -0.80
CA ILE A 7 24.23 1.56 -0.35
C ILE A 7 22.99 1.41 0.56
N VAL A 8 22.78 2.33 1.51
CA VAL A 8 21.60 2.32 2.40
C VAL A 8 20.30 2.45 1.61
N LEU A 9 20.25 3.37 0.64
CA LEU A 9 19.09 3.55 -0.24
C LEU A 9 18.82 2.31 -1.10
N VAL A 10 19.85 1.69 -1.66
CA VAL A 10 19.69 0.50 -2.51
C VAL A 10 19.24 -0.70 -1.69
N VAL A 11 19.92 -1.01 -0.58
CA VAL A 11 19.58 -2.19 0.25
C VAL A 11 18.23 -2.00 0.93
N GLY A 12 18.01 -0.83 1.54
CA GLY A 12 16.73 -0.52 2.18
C GLY A 12 15.58 -0.41 1.18
N GLY A 13 15.83 0.12 -0.02
CA GLY A 13 14.86 0.18 -1.11
C GLY A 13 14.44 -1.19 -1.62
N ILE A 14 15.39 -2.12 -1.79
CA ILE A 14 15.09 -3.50 -2.18
C ILE A 14 14.29 -4.21 -1.07
N ALA A 15 14.69 -4.06 0.20
CA ALA A 15 13.96 -4.64 1.32
C ALA A 15 12.53 -4.10 1.41
N TYR A 16 12.36 -2.79 1.21
CA TYR A 16 11.05 -2.15 1.15
C TYR A 16 10.22 -2.69 -0.02
N ALA A 17 10.78 -2.76 -1.23
CA ALA A 17 10.07 -3.27 -2.40
C ALA A 17 9.63 -4.73 -2.22
N ALA A 18 10.49 -5.57 -1.63
CA ALA A 18 10.18 -6.97 -1.33
C ALA A 18 8.98 -7.12 -0.36
N TYR A 19 8.76 -6.13 0.50
CA TYR A 19 7.58 -6.08 1.37
C TYR A 19 6.37 -5.44 0.67
N ALA A 20 6.56 -4.29 0.02
CA ALA A 20 5.47 -3.47 -0.54
C ALA A 20 4.76 -4.16 -1.72
N ILE A 21 5.50 -4.85 -2.60
CA ILE A 21 4.92 -5.53 -3.77
C ILE A 21 3.86 -6.57 -3.35
N PRO A 22 4.14 -7.52 -2.44
CA PRO A 22 3.13 -8.43 -1.92
C PRO A 22 1.92 -7.74 -1.28
N VAL A 23 2.11 -6.60 -0.61
CA VAL A 23 1.02 -5.85 0.02
C VAL A 23 0.09 -5.27 -1.05
N ILE A 24 0.63 -4.76 -2.15
CA ILE A 24 -0.16 -4.26 -3.28
C ILE A 24 -1.00 -5.39 -3.89
N PHE A 25 -0.42 -6.57 -4.12
CA PHE A 25 -1.19 -7.72 -4.62
C PHE A 25 -2.32 -8.14 -3.68
N GLN A 26 -2.09 -8.11 -2.36
CA GLN A 26 -3.12 -8.40 -1.36
C GLN A 26 -4.23 -7.34 -1.35
N PHE A 27 -3.87 -6.08 -1.58
CA PHE A 27 -4.82 -4.99 -1.73
C PHE A 27 -5.69 -5.16 -2.99
N LEU A 28 -5.09 -5.50 -4.14
CA LEU A 28 -5.85 -5.73 -5.37
C LEU A 28 -6.81 -6.94 -5.23
N ALA A 29 -6.35 -8.03 -4.63
CA ALA A 29 -7.18 -9.19 -4.34
C ALA A 29 -8.33 -8.85 -3.36
N TYR A 30 -8.08 -7.96 -2.39
CA TYR A 30 -9.13 -7.44 -1.51
C TYR A 30 -10.17 -6.63 -2.29
N CYS A 31 -9.73 -5.71 -3.17
CA CYS A 31 -10.62 -4.93 -4.03
C CYS A 31 -11.49 -5.83 -4.92
N GLU A 32 -10.94 -6.91 -5.49
CA GLU A 32 -11.72 -7.89 -6.25
C GLU A 32 -12.83 -8.53 -5.42
N ARG A 33 -12.55 -8.90 -4.17
CA ARG A 33 -13.56 -9.49 -3.28
C ARG A 33 -14.64 -8.49 -2.87
N VAL A 34 -14.27 -7.25 -2.57
CA VAL A 34 -15.24 -6.20 -2.26
C VAL A 34 -16.08 -5.87 -3.49
N ALA A 35 -15.49 -5.82 -4.68
CA ALA A 35 -16.20 -5.58 -5.93
C ALA A 35 -17.20 -6.71 -6.24
N ALA A 36 -16.83 -7.96 -5.99
CA ALA A 36 -17.73 -9.10 -6.13
C ALA A 36 -18.90 -9.03 -5.13
N ALA A 37 -18.62 -8.70 -3.86
CA ALA A 37 -19.64 -8.60 -2.82
C ALA A 37 -20.60 -7.40 -3.01
N SER A 38 -20.11 -6.30 -3.56
CA SER A 38 -20.90 -5.08 -3.83
C SER A 38 -21.54 -5.05 -5.22
N GLY A 39 -21.23 -6.02 -6.10
CA GLY A 39 -21.66 -6.01 -7.49
C GLY A 39 -20.94 -4.98 -8.39
N ARG A 40 -19.89 -4.32 -7.89
CA ARG A 40 -19.11 -3.28 -8.60
C ARG A 40 -17.91 -3.84 -9.38
N THR A 41 -17.96 -5.09 -9.84
CA THR A 41 -16.84 -5.76 -10.57
C THR A 41 -16.37 -4.99 -11.80
N LYS A 42 -17.30 -4.36 -12.55
CA LYS A 42 -16.98 -3.53 -13.72
C LYS A 42 -16.17 -2.27 -13.36
N GLU A 43 -16.41 -1.71 -12.18
CA GLU A 43 -15.68 -0.52 -11.72
C GLU A 43 -14.26 -0.89 -11.29
N ASN A 44 -14.09 -2.04 -10.63
CA ASN A 44 -12.76 -2.56 -10.29
C ASN A 44 -11.92 -2.96 -11.52
N ALA A 45 -12.56 -3.41 -12.60
CA ALA A 45 -11.91 -3.72 -13.87
C ALA A 45 -11.75 -2.49 -14.80
N SER A 46 -12.30 -1.34 -14.42
CA SER A 46 -12.24 -0.14 -15.23
C SER A 46 -10.82 0.44 -15.23
N LEU A 47 -10.35 0.81 -16.42
CA LEU A 47 -9.12 1.61 -16.62
C LEU A 47 -9.44 3.11 -16.72
N ILE A 48 -10.72 3.48 -16.67
CA ILE A 48 -11.16 4.87 -16.72
C ILE A 48 -10.83 5.53 -15.38
N ASN A 49 -10.24 6.72 -15.42
CA ASN A 49 -9.80 7.50 -14.26
C ASN A 49 -8.76 6.76 -13.39
N GLN A 50 -7.76 6.16 -14.02
CA GLN A 50 -6.57 5.72 -13.31
C GLN A 50 -5.78 6.93 -12.80
N ASP A 51 -5.41 6.89 -11.53
CA ASP A 51 -4.46 7.82 -10.92
C ASP A 51 -3.02 7.51 -11.38
N ASP A 52 -2.07 8.39 -11.08
CA ASP A 52 -0.63 8.23 -11.40
C ASP A 52 -0.03 6.95 -10.80
N GLY A 53 -0.66 6.41 -9.74
CA GLY A 53 -0.33 5.11 -9.14
C GLY A 53 -0.91 3.89 -9.85
N GLY A 54 -1.64 4.05 -10.96
CA GLY A 54 -2.30 2.98 -11.72
C GLY A 54 -3.58 2.43 -11.05
N LEU A 55 -4.02 3.04 -9.96
CA LEU A 55 -5.26 2.69 -9.26
C LEU A 55 -6.45 3.38 -9.91
N ASN A 56 -7.55 2.65 -10.12
CA ASN A 56 -8.80 3.27 -10.55
C ASN A 56 -9.58 3.90 -9.38
N THR A 57 -10.64 4.64 -9.70
CA THR A 57 -11.48 5.34 -8.70
C THR A 57 -12.00 4.38 -7.61
N PHE A 58 -12.46 3.19 -7.98
CA PHE A 58 -12.96 2.20 -7.03
C PHE A 58 -11.86 1.73 -6.06
N GLN A 59 -10.67 1.40 -6.58
CA GLN A 59 -9.54 1.02 -5.75
C GLN A 59 -9.11 2.16 -4.83
N CYS A 60 -9.12 3.41 -5.32
CA CYS A 60 -8.83 4.57 -4.49
C CYS A 60 -9.84 4.74 -3.34
N GLU A 61 -11.15 4.56 -3.61
CA GLU A 61 -12.18 4.52 -2.57
C GLU A 61 -11.89 3.43 -1.53
N GLN A 62 -11.55 2.21 -1.96
CA GLN A 62 -11.23 1.11 -1.05
C GLN A 62 -9.97 1.38 -0.23
N PHE A 63 -8.95 2.01 -0.83
CA PHE A 63 -7.76 2.43 -0.12
C PHE A 63 -8.08 3.46 0.98
N CYS A 64 -8.92 4.45 0.65
CA CYS A 64 -9.41 5.43 1.62
C CYS A 64 -10.20 4.76 2.76
N MET A 65 -11.09 3.83 2.46
CA MET A 65 -11.86 3.07 3.46
C MET A 65 -10.96 2.23 4.38
N LEU A 66 -9.94 1.57 3.82
CA LEU A 66 -8.95 0.81 4.60
C LEU A 66 -8.14 1.72 5.53
N ARG A 67 -7.84 2.94 5.10
CA ARG A 67 -7.09 3.93 5.88
C ARG A 67 -7.96 4.59 6.95
N SER A 68 -9.22 4.91 6.65
CA SER A 68 -10.16 5.52 7.58
C SER A 68 -10.72 4.53 8.60
N GLY A 69 -10.70 3.23 8.28
CA GLY A 69 -11.29 2.18 9.10
C GLY A 69 -12.76 1.90 8.78
N GLU A 70 -13.34 2.59 7.80
CA GLU A 70 -14.75 2.45 7.40
C GLU A 70 -15.08 1.06 6.83
N PHE A 71 -14.07 0.30 6.40
CA PHE A 71 -14.24 -1.10 6.00
C PHE A 71 -14.83 -1.99 7.11
N MET A 72 -14.77 -1.57 8.39
CA MET A 72 -15.41 -2.30 9.48
C MET A 72 -16.95 -2.26 9.43
N ASN A 73 -17.53 -1.38 8.60
CA ASN A 73 -18.97 -1.28 8.40
C ASN A 73 -19.50 -2.27 7.34
N PHE A 74 -18.65 -3.09 6.72
CA PHE A 74 -19.12 -4.14 5.83
C PHE A 74 -19.92 -5.20 6.59
N GLY A 75 -21.04 -5.67 6.03
CA GLY A 75 -21.84 -6.74 6.64
C GLY A 75 -21.16 -8.12 6.63
N ASP A 76 -20.08 -8.28 5.87
CA ASP A 76 -19.34 -9.54 5.74
C ASP A 76 -18.08 -9.55 6.62
N SER A 77 -18.12 -10.38 7.66
CA SER A 77 -16.99 -10.60 8.58
C SER A 77 -15.70 -11.09 7.90
N ALA A 78 -15.79 -11.80 6.77
CA ALA A 78 -14.63 -12.25 6.03
C ALA A 78 -13.92 -11.08 5.34
N LEU A 79 -14.68 -10.14 4.78
CA LEU A 79 -14.15 -8.90 4.20
C LEU A 79 -13.53 -8.00 5.26
N ILE A 80 -14.14 -7.89 6.43
CA ILE A 80 -13.58 -7.12 7.55
C ILE A 80 -12.22 -7.68 7.97
N ASN A 81 -12.10 -9.00 8.15
CA ASN A 81 -10.84 -9.61 8.58
C ASN A 81 -9.73 -9.42 7.53
N LEU A 82 -10.05 -9.61 6.25
CA LEU A 82 -9.13 -9.35 5.15
C LEU A 82 -8.73 -7.87 5.09
N GLY A 83 -9.70 -6.96 5.18
CA GLY A 83 -9.46 -5.53 5.22
C GLY A 83 -8.56 -5.13 6.39
N ALA A 84 -8.75 -5.70 7.57
CA ALA A 84 -7.92 -5.43 8.74
C ALA A 84 -6.46 -5.88 8.53
N ILE A 85 -6.24 -7.02 7.89
CA ILE A 85 -4.89 -7.51 7.56
C ILE A 85 -4.23 -6.57 6.55
N VAL A 86 -4.93 -6.20 5.48
CA VAL A 86 -4.40 -5.31 4.43
C VAL A 86 -4.13 -3.91 4.99
N ALA A 87 -5.06 -3.34 5.76
CA ALA A 87 -4.90 -2.03 6.40
C ALA A 87 -3.66 -2.00 7.31
N ARG A 88 -3.44 -3.05 8.12
CA ARG A 88 -2.25 -3.17 8.96
C ARG A 88 -0.97 -3.22 8.12
N LYS A 89 -0.97 -4.00 7.03
CA LYS A 89 0.19 -4.13 6.16
C LYS A 89 0.51 -2.84 5.41
N LEU A 90 -0.50 -2.13 4.92
CA LEU A 90 -0.36 -0.81 4.31
C LEU A 90 0.21 0.20 5.30
N LYS A 91 -0.24 0.18 6.56
CA LYS A 91 0.32 1.02 7.62
C LYS A 91 1.80 0.72 7.85
N VAL A 92 2.19 -0.55 7.94
CA VAL A 92 3.61 -0.96 8.07
C VAL A 92 4.42 -0.52 6.86
N SER A 93 3.88 -0.66 5.64
CA SER A 93 4.54 -0.20 4.41
C SER A 93 4.79 1.30 4.46
N PHE A 94 3.79 2.10 4.85
CA PHE A 94 3.94 3.55 4.97
C PHE A 94 5.07 3.94 5.94
N TRP A 95 5.08 3.35 7.14
CA TRP A 95 6.15 3.61 8.11
C TRP A 95 7.51 3.09 7.66
N GLY A 96 7.56 1.98 6.93
CA GLY A 96 8.77 1.47 6.30
C GLY A 96 9.35 2.46 5.28
N ALA A 97 8.51 3.08 4.45
CA ALA A 97 8.94 4.11 3.51
C ALA A 97 9.46 5.36 4.23
N VAL A 98 8.79 5.82 5.28
CA VAL A 98 9.25 6.95 6.11
C VAL A 98 10.61 6.66 6.72
N LEU A 99 10.78 5.46 7.31
CA LEU A 99 12.05 5.05 7.92
C LEU A 99 13.17 4.98 6.88
N LEU A 100 12.88 4.51 5.66
CA LEU A 100 13.87 4.46 4.58
C LEU A 100 14.39 5.86 4.22
N ILE A 101 13.48 6.84 4.06
CA ILE A 101 13.86 8.23 3.76
C ILE A 101 14.69 8.82 4.92
N LEU A 102 14.28 8.59 6.16
CA LEU A 102 15.03 9.06 7.33
C LEU A 102 16.42 8.42 7.42
N SER A 103 16.55 7.13 7.11
CA SER A 103 17.82 6.41 7.14
C SER A 103 18.80 6.94 6.09
N ALA A 104 18.29 7.28 4.89
CA ALA A 104 19.08 7.93 3.85
C ALA A 104 19.54 9.33 4.25
N ALA A 105 18.64 10.14 4.84
CA ALA A 105 18.98 11.48 5.32
C ALA A 105 20.02 11.44 6.46
N ALA A 106 19.89 10.51 7.40
CA ALA A 106 20.86 10.32 8.49
C ALA A 106 22.23 9.88 7.96
N ALA A 107 22.28 8.98 6.97
CA ALA A 107 23.51 8.55 6.34
C ALA A 107 24.24 9.70 5.62
N ASP A 108 23.50 10.64 5.00
CA ASP A 108 24.09 11.83 4.36
C ASP A 108 24.65 12.83 5.39
N ILE A 109 24.00 12.98 6.55
CA ILE A 109 24.48 13.86 7.63
C ILE A 109 25.74 13.29 8.30
N CYS A 110 25.78 11.98 8.59
CA CYS A 110 26.93 11.35 9.26
C CYS A 110 28.16 11.17 8.36
N ALA A 111 28.01 11.34 7.04
CA ALA A 111 29.12 11.27 6.09
C ALA A 111 29.85 12.61 5.88
N LYS A 112 29.35 13.71 6.49
CA LYS A 112 30.01 15.02 6.57
C LYS A 112 30.84 15.15 7.84
#